data_AF-A0A421NV12-F1
#
_entry.id   AF-A0A421NV12-F1
#
_cell.length_a   1.000
_cell.length_b   1.000
_cell.length_c   1.000
_cell.angle_alpha   90.00
_cell.angle_beta   90.00
_cell.angle_gamma   90.00
#
_symmetry.space_group_name_H-M   'P 1'
#
loop_
_entity.id
_entity.type
_entity.pdbx_description
1 polymer ?
#
loop_
_entity_poly.entity_id
_entity_poly.type
_entity_poly.pdbx_seq_one_letter_code
_entity_poly.pdbx_strand_id
1 'polypeptide(L)'
;MFKLQNQFKIISFCLYSFLGLIFIFNNKQMMAMNNNNNNVGTSENVYNSLEEYRNYQNLLVSQQTKTQEVINAFEHQVSETEKKLLFDQLELIHQQIITTQQRHLDIQQQITINLILNNEITELERIHSLLMQEMTTIINNIPLYASEEQINLLRNTQIRINQNQENINTILEQIRNQSPMPRINLSRNRSSQRR
;
A
#
# COMPACT_ATOMS: atom_id res chain seq x y z
N MET A 1 25.55 -28.48 -18.24
CA MET A 1 24.33 -28.26 -17.41
C MET A 1 24.16 -26.84 -16.85
N PHE A 2 25.16 -25.95 -16.89
CA PHE A 2 25.05 -24.60 -16.29
C PHE A 2 24.26 -23.54 -17.08
N LYS A 3 23.93 -23.77 -18.36
CA LYS A 3 23.22 -22.77 -19.19
C LYS A 3 21.70 -22.71 -18.94
N LEU A 4 21.07 -23.79 -18.44
CA LEU A 4 19.62 -23.81 -18.20
C LEU A 4 19.21 -22.97 -16.97
N GLN A 5 20.04 -22.93 -15.92
CA GLN A 5 19.67 -22.27 -14.66
C GLN A 5 19.54 -20.74 -14.79
N ASN A 6 20.37 -20.09 -15.63
CA ASN A 6 20.25 -18.64 -15.86
C ASN A 6 19.04 -18.28 -16.74
N GLN A 7 18.62 -19.18 -17.63
CA GLN A 7 17.44 -18.96 -18.48
C GLN A 7 16.14 -19.02 -17.67
N PHE A 8 16.03 -19.95 -16.71
CA PHE A 8 14.88 -19.99 -15.80
C PHE A 8 14.78 -18.75 -14.90
N LYS A 9 15.91 -18.15 -14.50
CA LYS A 9 15.90 -16.89 -13.74
C LYS A 9 15.37 -15.72 -14.57
N ILE A 10 15.76 -15.63 -15.84
CA ILE A 10 15.29 -14.58 -16.76
C ILE A 10 13.81 -14.76 -17.10
N ILE A 11 13.36 -16.01 -17.30
CA ILE A 11 11.95 -16.33 -17.57
C ILE A 11 11.09 -16.02 -16.34
N SER A 12 11.55 -16.39 -15.14
CA SER A 12 10.89 -16.04 -13.88
C SER A 12 10.80 -14.52 -13.69
N PHE A 13 11.89 -13.79 -13.95
CA PHE A 13 11.95 -12.33 -13.89
C PHE A 13 10.97 -11.65 -14.86
N CYS A 14 10.85 -12.14 -16.09
CA CYS A 14 9.87 -11.64 -17.06
C CYS A 14 8.42 -11.95 -16.64
N LEU A 15 8.16 -13.15 -16.09
CA LEU A 15 6.85 -13.56 -15.60
C LEU A 15 6.37 -12.67 -14.44
N TYR A 16 7.22 -12.40 -13.46
CA TYR A 16 6.88 -11.48 -12.35
C TYR A 16 6.61 -10.06 -12.85
N SER A 17 7.40 -9.57 -13.83
CA SER A 17 7.18 -8.26 -14.43
C SER A 17 5.85 -8.17 -15.18
N PHE A 18 5.46 -9.24 -15.90
CA PHE A 18 4.19 -9.30 -16.62
C PHE A 18 2.97 -9.41 -15.69
N LEU A 19 3.05 -10.20 -14.61
CA LEU A 19 1.97 -10.25 -13.62
C LEU A 19 1.77 -8.89 -12.94
N GLY A 20 2.85 -8.19 -12.61
CA GLY A 20 2.76 -6.83 -12.05
C GLY A 20 2.03 -5.85 -12.97
N LEU A 21 2.30 -5.91 -14.29
CA LEU A 21 1.61 -5.10 -15.29
C LEU A 21 0.12 -5.43 -15.40
N ILE A 22 -0.27 -6.71 -15.39
CA ILE A 22 -1.68 -7.14 -15.52
C ILE A 22 -2.52 -6.64 -14.33
N PHE A 23 -1.99 -6.67 -13.11
CA PHE A 23 -2.70 -6.17 -11.93
C PHE A 23 -2.86 -4.64 -11.90
N ILE A 24 -1.93 -3.88 -12.50
CA ILE A 24 -2.00 -2.41 -12.58
C ILE A 24 -3.04 -1.95 -13.61
N PHE A 25 -3.11 -2.61 -14.78
CA PHE A 25 -4.06 -2.22 -15.83
C PHE A 25 -5.53 -2.51 -15.46
N ASN A 26 -5.81 -3.58 -14.71
CA ASN A 26 -7.17 -3.95 -14.33
C ASN A 26 -7.73 -3.19 -13.11
N ASN A 27 -6.92 -2.44 -12.36
CA ASN A 27 -7.38 -1.80 -11.13
C ASN A 27 -7.92 -0.36 -11.30
N LYS A 28 -7.89 0.20 -12.52
CA LYS A 28 -8.41 1.56 -12.77
C LYS A 28 -9.93 1.68 -12.57
N GLN A 29 -10.68 0.57 -12.56
CA GLN A 29 -12.13 0.59 -12.38
C GLN A 29 -12.59 0.36 -10.92
N MET A 30 -11.71 -0.09 -10.02
CA MET A 30 -12.05 -0.37 -8.61
C MET A 30 -11.80 0.82 -7.66
N MET A 31 -11.11 1.88 -8.10
CA MET A 31 -10.74 3.04 -7.26
C MET A 31 -11.67 4.26 -7.38
N ALA A 32 -12.85 4.11 -7.97
CA ALA A 32 -13.85 5.17 -8.04
C ALA A 32 -14.97 4.93 -7.02
N MET A 33 -14.63 4.90 -5.72
CA MET A 33 -15.65 4.96 -4.65
C MET A 33 -15.75 6.41 -4.16
N ASN A 34 -16.94 6.97 -4.38
CA ASN A 34 -17.34 8.35 -4.11
C ASN A 34 -17.06 8.74 -2.64
N ASN A 35 -16.08 9.61 -2.40
CA ASN A 35 -15.73 10.06 -1.06
C ASN A 35 -16.21 11.49 -0.84
N ASN A 36 -17.45 11.62 -0.38
CA ASN A 36 -18.04 12.90 -0.02
C ASN A 36 -18.07 13.02 1.51
N ASN A 37 -16.91 13.24 2.13
CA ASN A 37 -16.80 14.10 3.32
C ASN A 37 -15.35 14.37 3.72
N ASN A 38 -15.06 15.67 3.82
CA ASN A 38 -14.08 16.31 4.72
C ASN A 38 -12.58 16.07 4.47
N ASN A 39 -12.02 17.03 3.73
CA ASN A 39 -10.64 17.54 3.79
C ASN A 39 -9.86 17.18 5.07
N VAL A 40 -8.90 16.24 4.99
CA VAL A 40 -7.51 16.37 5.48
C VAL A 40 -6.65 15.29 4.78
N GLY A 41 -5.72 15.68 3.91
CA GLY A 41 -4.59 14.83 3.49
C GLY A 41 -4.55 14.26 2.05
N THR A 42 -5.62 14.39 1.27
CA THR A 42 -5.73 13.68 -0.02
C THR A 42 -4.92 14.31 -1.16
N SER A 43 -4.76 15.64 -1.22
CA SER A 43 -4.07 16.27 -2.36
C SER A 43 -2.55 16.08 -2.34
N GLU A 44 -1.95 16.06 -1.14
CA GLU A 44 -0.49 15.99 -0.99
C GLU A 44 0.03 14.55 -1.14
N ASN A 45 -0.73 13.55 -0.65
CA ASN A 45 -0.37 12.14 -0.82
C ASN A 45 -0.54 11.64 -2.26
N VAL A 46 -1.57 12.13 -2.98
CA VAL A 46 -1.76 11.81 -4.41
C VAL A 46 -0.65 12.45 -5.27
N TYR A 47 -0.26 13.69 -4.96
CA TYR A 47 0.82 14.38 -5.69
C TYR A 47 2.19 13.69 -5.48
N ASN A 48 2.50 13.26 -4.24
CA ASN A 48 3.69 12.47 -3.93
C ASN A 48 3.71 11.13 -4.69
N SER A 49 2.56 10.45 -4.83
CA SER A 49 2.48 9.16 -5.54
C SER A 49 2.75 9.28 -7.05
N LEU A 50 2.32 10.37 -7.70
CA LEU A 50 2.55 10.58 -9.13
C LEU A 50 4.01 10.96 -9.41
N GLU A 51 4.62 11.75 -8.53
CA GLU A 51 6.04 12.09 -8.62
C GLU A 51 6.94 10.87 -8.37
N GLU A 52 6.63 10.05 -7.37
CA GLU A 52 7.32 8.77 -7.13
C GLU A 52 7.22 7.83 -8.34
N TYR A 53 6.04 7.71 -8.95
CA TYR A 53 5.86 6.93 -10.18
C TYR A 53 6.69 7.48 -11.35
N ARG A 54 6.69 8.81 -11.56
CA ARG A 54 7.52 9.44 -12.60
C ARG A 54 9.00 9.20 -12.35
N ASN A 55 9.46 9.32 -11.10
CA ASN A 55 10.85 9.05 -10.73
C ASN A 55 11.22 7.60 -11.00
N TYR A 56 10.34 6.65 -10.68
CA TYR A 56 10.54 5.25 -11.00
C TYR A 56 10.66 5.00 -12.52
N GLN A 57 9.78 5.59 -13.33
CA GLN A 57 9.87 5.50 -14.80
C GLN A 57 11.19 6.07 -15.32
N ASN A 58 11.62 7.22 -14.79
CA ASN A 58 12.90 7.83 -15.16
C ASN A 58 14.09 6.93 -14.78
N LEU A 59 14.03 6.22 -13.65
CA LEU A 59 15.05 5.25 -13.27
C LEU A 59 15.11 4.07 -14.23
N LEU A 60 13.96 3.54 -14.68
CA LEU A 60 13.91 2.46 -15.68
C LEU A 60 14.53 2.89 -17.01
N VAL A 61 14.20 4.09 -17.49
CA VAL A 61 14.81 4.65 -18.70
C VAL A 61 16.32 4.83 -18.51
N SER A 62 16.75 5.34 -17.36
CA SER A 62 18.17 5.50 -17.04
C SER A 62 18.91 4.17 -17.01
N GLN A 63 18.29 3.12 -16.45
CA GLN A 63 18.84 1.77 -16.44
C GLN A 63 19.02 1.23 -17.87
N GLN A 64 18.01 1.42 -18.74
CA GLN A 64 18.08 1.00 -20.14
C GLN A 64 19.21 1.72 -20.89
N THR A 65 19.29 3.05 -20.78
CA THR A 65 20.35 3.85 -21.41
C THR A 65 21.73 3.41 -20.93
N LYS A 66 21.92 3.27 -19.61
CA LYS A 66 23.20 2.88 -19.04
C LYS A 66 23.60 1.45 -19.42
N THR A 67 22.64 0.54 -19.53
CA THR A 67 22.88 -0.83 -20.02
C THR A 67 23.39 -0.81 -21.47
N GLN A 68 22.85 0.06 -22.32
CA GLN A 68 23.33 0.21 -23.69
C GLN A 68 24.75 0.79 -23.75
N GLU A 69 25.06 1.77 -22.89
CA GLU A 69 26.43 2.30 -22.77
C GLU A 69 27.43 1.21 -22.37
N VAL A 70 27.05 0.33 -21.42
CA VAL A 70 27.86 -0.82 -21.03
C VAL A 70 28.07 -1.76 -22.23
N ILE A 71 27.02 -2.11 -22.97
CA ILE A 71 27.12 -2.98 -24.16
C ILE A 71 28.08 -2.37 -25.18
N ASN A 72 27.90 -1.09 -25.52
CA ASN A 72 28.76 -0.40 -26.49
C ASN A 72 30.23 -0.36 -26.02
N ALA A 73 30.47 -0.15 -24.73
CA ALA A 73 31.81 -0.17 -24.13
C ALA A 73 32.50 -1.55 -24.28
N PHE A 74 31.73 -2.65 -24.17
CA PHE A 74 32.25 -3.99 -24.44
C PHE A 74 32.55 -4.21 -25.92
N GLU A 75 31.69 -3.74 -26.82
CA GLU A 75 31.87 -3.89 -28.27
C GLU A 75 33.08 -3.11 -28.79
N HIS A 76 33.31 -1.90 -28.29
CA HIS A 76 34.36 -0.99 -28.76
C HIS A 76 35.68 -1.09 -27.99
N GLN A 77 35.83 -2.11 -27.13
CA GLN A 77 37.05 -2.38 -26.35
C GLN A 77 37.60 -1.16 -25.58
N VAL A 78 36.73 -0.38 -24.95
CA VAL A 78 37.17 0.73 -24.10
C VAL A 78 37.95 0.25 -22.88
N SER A 79 38.60 1.18 -22.18
CA SER A 79 39.44 0.85 -21.02
C SER A 79 38.66 0.11 -19.91
N GLU A 80 39.33 -0.81 -19.20
CA GLU A 80 38.71 -1.52 -18.06
C GLU A 80 38.25 -0.57 -16.95
N THR A 81 38.94 0.56 -16.76
CA THR A 81 38.53 1.62 -15.83
C THR A 81 37.19 2.26 -16.22
N GLU A 82 36.97 2.48 -17.50
CA GLU A 82 35.72 3.05 -18.02
C GLU A 82 34.58 2.05 -17.94
N LYS A 83 34.83 0.77 -18.26
CA LYS A 83 33.86 -0.31 -18.06
C LYS A 83 33.44 -0.39 -16.58
N LYS A 84 34.40 -0.37 -15.66
CA LYS A 84 34.11 -0.39 -14.21
C LYS A 84 33.24 0.79 -13.78
N LEU A 85 33.55 2.01 -14.23
CA LEU A 85 32.75 3.19 -13.91
C LEU A 85 31.30 3.04 -14.39
N LEU A 86 31.08 2.52 -15.60
CA LEU A 86 29.75 2.28 -16.13
C LEU A 86 28.99 1.21 -15.33
N PHE A 87 29.66 0.15 -14.90
CA PHE A 87 29.08 -0.84 -14.00
C PHE A 87 28.68 -0.27 -12.65
N ASP A 88 29.57 0.51 -12.01
CA ASP A 88 29.30 1.13 -10.71
C ASP A 88 28.07 2.07 -10.81
N GLN A 89 27.93 2.80 -11.92
CA GLN A 89 26.75 3.64 -12.19
C GLN A 89 25.47 2.81 -12.41
N LEU A 90 25.57 1.72 -13.18
CA LEU A 90 24.43 0.83 -13.42
C LEU A 90 23.96 0.16 -12.13
N GLU A 91 24.89 -0.26 -11.27
CA GLU A 91 24.60 -0.82 -9.95
C GLU A 91 23.86 0.20 -9.07
N LEU A 92 24.33 1.46 -9.04
CA LEU A 92 23.67 2.52 -8.29
C LEU A 92 22.21 2.73 -8.74
N ILE A 93 21.97 2.80 -10.05
CA ILE A 93 20.62 2.92 -10.61
C ILE A 93 19.76 1.72 -10.20
N HIS A 94 20.33 0.51 -10.24
CA HIS A 94 19.62 -0.71 -9.86
C HIS A 94 19.22 -0.70 -8.38
N GLN A 95 20.11 -0.26 -7.49
CA GLN A 95 19.80 -0.12 -6.05
C GLN A 95 18.68 0.90 -5.79
N GLN A 96 18.65 2.00 -6.55
CA GLN A 96 17.56 2.98 -6.46
C GLN A 96 16.22 2.39 -6.92
N ILE A 97 16.23 1.57 -7.97
CA ILE A 97 15.03 0.84 -8.44
C ILE A 97 14.52 -0.12 -7.36
N ILE A 98 15.39 -0.94 -6.78
CA ILE A 98 15.03 -1.88 -5.70
C ILE A 98 14.43 -1.14 -4.51
N THR A 99 15.07 -0.05 -4.08
CA THR A 99 14.59 0.76 -2.94
C THR A 99 13.20 1.34 -3.22
N THR A 100 12.98 1.83 -4.45
CA THR A 100 11.68 2.39 -4.86
C THR A 100 10.60 1.30 -4.90
N GLN A 101 10.93 0.10 -5.39
CA GLN A 101 10.01 -1.04 -5.41
C GLN A 101 9.64 -1.53 -4.01
N GLN A 102 10.62 -1.60 -3.10
CA GLN A 102 10.37 -2.00 -1.72
C GLN A 102 9.40 -1.01 -1.04
N ARG A 103 9.63 0.29 -1.23
CA ARG A 103 8.73 1.33 -0.72
C ARG A 103 7.30 1.19 -1.28
N HIS A 104 7.16 0.94 -2.59
CA HIS A 104 5.84 0.71 -3.18
C HIS A 104 5.14 -0.51 -2.58
N LEU A 105 5.88 -1.60 -2.33
CA LEU A 105 5.34 -2.79 -1.68
C LEU A 105 4.86 -2.48 -0.26
N ASP A 106 5.67 -1.75 0.52
CA ASP A 106 5.31 -1.36 1.89
C ASP A 106 4.05 -0.46 1.90
N ILE A 107 3.94 0.48 0.95
CA ILE A 107 2.73 1.31 0.77
C ILE A 107 1.51 0.43 0.44
N GLN A 108 1.65 -0.54 -0.48
CA GLN A 108 0.56 -1.44 -0.84
C GLN A 108 0.10 -2.29 0.36
N GLN A 109 1.04 -2.76 1.19
CA GLN A 109 0.72 -3.49 2.42
C GLN A 109 -0.07 -2.62 3.38
N GLN A 110 0.33 -1.37 3.60
CA GLN A 110 -0.41 -0.42 4.45
C GLN A 110 -1.83 -0.15 3.93
N ILE A 111 -1.99 0.10 2.63
CA ILE A 111 -3.31 0.28 2.02
C ILE A 111 -4.18 -0.96 2.23
N THR A 112 -3.62 -2.15 2.03
CA THR A 112 -4.34 -3.42 2.22
C THR A 112 -4.79 -3.59 3.65
N ILE A 113 -3.93 -3.32 4.64
CA ILE A 113 -4.28 -3.37 6.06
C ILE A 113 -5.42 -2.39 6.36
N ASN A 114 -5.34 -1.15 5.88
CA ASN A 114 -6.39 -0.16 6.09
C ASN A 114 -7.73 -0.58 5.48
N LEU A 115 -7.73 -1.19 4.29
CA LEU A 115 -8.96 -1.73 3.69
C LEU A 115 -9.56 -2.85 4.52
N ILE A 116 -8.73 -3.76 5.05
CA ILE A 116 -9.19 -4.85 5.92
C ILE A 116 -9.83 -4.29 7.20
N LEU A 117 -9.14 -3.36 7.88
CA LEU A 117 -9.63 -2.76 9.11
C LEU A 117 -10.93 -1.97 8.90
N ASN A 118 -11.05 -1.23 7.79
CA ASN A 118 -12.28 -0.49 7.46
C ASN A 118 -13.46 -1.43 7.15
N ASN A 119 -13.21 -2.57 6.49
CA ASN A 119 -14.24 -3.59 6.28
C ASN A 119 -14.71 -4.19 7.61
N GLU A 120 -13.78 -4.42 8.55
CA GLU A 120 -14.12 -4.91 9.89
C GLU A 120 -14.97 -3.90 10.68
N ILE A 121 -14.63 -2.61 10.62
CA ILE A 121 -15.47 -1.53 11.18
C ILE A 121 -16.88 -1.58 10.57
N THR A 122 -16.99 -1.70 9.25
CA THR A 122 -18.29 -1.73 8.55
C THR A 122 -19.17 -2.89 9.04
N GLU A 123 -18.60 -4.08 9.23
CA GLU A 123 -19.33 -5.21 9.79
C GLU A 123 -19.72 -5.00 11.26
N LEU A 124 -18.83 -4.40 12.06
CA LEU A 124 -19.14 -4.07 13.45
C LEU A 124 -20.26 -3.04 13.57
N GLU A 125 -20.27 -2.01 12.73
CA GLU A 125 -21.35 -1.00 12.65
C GLU A 125 -22.70 -1.62 12.26
N ARG A 126 -22.68 -2.60 11.34
CA ARG A 126 -23.87 -3.38 10.99
C ARG A 126 -24.38 -4.18 12.19
N ILE A 127 -23.48 -4.85 12.92
CA ILE A 127 -23.83 -5.57 14.16
C ILE A 127 -24.37 -4.61 15.22
N HIS A 128 -23.76 -3.45 15.41
CA HIS A 128 -24.22 -2.43 16.34
C HIS A 128 -25.67 -2.02 16.04
N SER A 129 -25.97 -1.76 14.78
CA SER A 129 -27.32 -1.39 14.33
C SER A 129 -28.35 -2.49 14.64
N LEU A 130 -28.00 -3.77 14.41
CA LEU A 130 -28.86 -4.91 14.75
C LEU A 130 -29.08 -5.03 16.26
N LEU A 131 -28.03 -4.84 17.07
CA LEU A 131 -28.15 -4.88 18.53
C LEU A 131 -29.02 -3.73 19.07
N MET A 132 -28.92 -2.54 18.49
CA MET A 132 -29.79 -1.40 18.84
C MET A 132 -31.26 -1.68 18.49
N GLN A 133 -31.52 -2.35 17.36
CA GLN A 133 -32.87 -2.80 16.99
C GLN A 133 -33.38 -3.88 17.96
N GLU A 134 -32.55 -4.84 18.33
CA GLU A 134 -32.85 -5.87 19.33
C GLU A 134 -33.22 -5.22 20.67
N MET A 135 -32.40 -4.30 21.15
CA MET A 135 -32.61 -3.54 22.38
C MET A 135 -33.94 -2.78 22.36
N THR A 136 -34.23 -2.07 21.27
CA THR A 136 -35.49 -1.34 21.08
C THR A 136 -36.69 -2.29 21.10
N THR A 137 -36.56 -3.45 20.47
CA THR A 137 -37.62 -4.47 20.44
C THR A 137 -37.89 -5.04 21.83
N ILE A 138 -36.83 -5.32 22.61
CA ILE A 138 -36.97 -5.78 23.98
C ILE A 138 -37.68 -4.70 24.82
N ILE A 139 -37.22 -3.44 24.77
CA ILE A 139 -37.81 -2.33 25.52
C ILE A 139 -39.31 -2.17 25.20
N ASN A 140 -39.69 -2.21 23.93
CA ASN A 140 -41.08 -2.04 23.51
C ASN A 140 -42.01 -3.18 23.98
N ASN A 141 -41.44 -4.36 24.24
CA ASN A 141 -42.18 -5.54 24.70
C ASN A 141 -42.10 -5.75 26.21
N ILE A 142 -41.45 -4.85 26.96
CA ILE A 142 -41.39 -4.95 28.42
C ILE A 142 -42.73 -4.51 29.02
N PRO A 143 -43.41 -5.39 29.78
CA PRO A 143 -44.60 -5.03 30.53
C PRO A 143 -44.25 -4.09 31.69
N LEU A 144 -45.27 -3.44 32.27
CA LEU A 144 -45.11 -2.51 33.39
C LEU A 144 -44.30 -3.10 34.58
N TYR A 145 -44.38 -4.43 34.77
CA TYR A 145 -43.54 -5.19 35.70
C TYR A 145 -42.67 -6.18 34.92
N ALA A 146 -41.42 -5.81 34.65
CA ALA A 146 -40.47 -6.65 33.93
C ALA A 146 -40.14 -7.94 34.70
N SER A 147 -40.13 -9.08 34.02
CA SER A 147 -39.60 -10.32 34.60
C SER A 147 -38.07 -10.27 34.71
N GLU A 148 -37.51 -11.09 35.60
CA GLU A 148 -36.06 -11.23 35.72
C GLU A 148 -35.41 -11.65 34.38
N GLU A 149 -36.09 -12.50 33.62
CA GLU A 149 -35.65 -12.91 32.27
C GLU A 149 -35.58 -11.71 31.31
N GLN A 150 -36.58 -10.83 31.30
CA GLN A 150 -36.58 -9.62 30.46
C GLN A 150 -35.49 -8.63 30.86
N ILE A 151 -35.24 -8.48 32.17
CA ILE A 151 -34.15 -7.64 32.70
C ILE A 151 -32.79 -8.21 32.26
N ASN A 152 -32.63 -9.54 32.34
CA ASN A 152 -31.40 -10.22 31.91
C ASN A 152 -31.18 -10.11 30.41
N LEU A 153 -32.23 -10.21 29.59
CA LEU A 153 -32.14 -9.98 28.14
C LEU A 153 -31.65 -8.56 27.83
N LEU A 154 -32.26 -7.53 28.41
CA LEU A 154 -31.81 -6.15 28.24
C LEU A 154 -30.33 -5.96 28.62
N ARG A 155 -29.94 -6.50 29.79
CA ARG A 155 -28.57 -6.39 30.29
C ARG A 155 -27.59 -7.06 29.34
N ASN A 156 -27.91 -8.26 28.86
CA ASN A 156 -27.05 -9.00 27.94
C ASN A 156 -26.91 -8.28 26.60
N THR A 157 -28.00 -7.74 26.05
CA THR A 157 -27.95 -6.94 24.81
C THR A 157 -27.13 -5.66 25.00
N GLN A 158 -27.26 -4.96 26.14
CA GLN A 158 -26.42 -3.80 26.46
C GLN A 158 -24.93 -4.16 26.57
N ILE A 159 -24.59 -5.28 27.21
CA ILE A 159 -23.20 -5.75 27.31
C ILE A 159 -22.62 -5.97 25.90
N ARG A 160 -23.38 -6.61 25.01
CA ARG A 160 -22.97 -6.85 23.61
C ARG A 160 -22.78 -5.54 22.85
N ILE A 161 -23.65 -4.54 23.06
CA ILE A 161 -23.52 -3.20 22.46
C ILE A 161 -22.20 -2.55 22.92
N ASN A 162 -21.93 -2.56 24.23
CA ASN A 162 -20.71 -1.96 24.79
C ASN A 162 -19.45 -2.65 24.24
N GLN A 163 -19.42 -3.98 24.21
CA GLN A 163 -18.31 -4.76 23.64
C GLN A 163 -18.08 -4.45 22.15
N ASN A 164 -19.16 -4.37 21.37
CA ASN A 164 -19.05 -4.01 19.96
C ASN A 164 -18.46 -2.60 19.77
N GLN A 165 -18.88 -1.63 20.57
CA GLN A 165 -18.33 -0.27 20.54
C GLN A 165 -16.85 -0.23 20.93
N GLU A 166 -16.43 -0.99 21.94
CA GLU A 166 -15.03 -1.12 22.33
C GLU A 166 -14.17 -1.70 21.19
N ASN A 167 -14.69 -2.71 20.47
CA ASN A 167 -14.00 -3.29 19.32
C ASN A 167 -13.83 -2.25 18.19
N ILE A 168 -14.87 -1.47 17.87
CA ILE A 168 -14.79 -0.39 16.88
C ILE A 168 -13.71 0.62 17.29
N ASN A 169 -13.73 1.08 18.54
CA ASN A 169 -12.76 2.06 19.05
C ASN A 169 -11.32 1.52 18.98
N THR A 170 -11.12 0.23 19.26
CA THR A 170 -9.81 -0.42 19.18
C THR A 170 -9.26 -0.41 17.74
N ILE A 171 -10.10 -0.72 16.75
CA ILE A 171 -9.69 -0.72 15.34
C ILE A 171 -9.42 0.71 14.85
N LEU A 172 -10.23 1.69 15.26
CA LEU A 172 -9.99 3.09 14.93
C LEU A 172 -8.63 3.58 15.47
N GLU A 173 -8.25 3.19 16.69
CA GLU A 173 -6.93 3.47 17.23
C GLU A 173 -5.81 2.74 16.47
N GLN A 174 -6.04 1.50 16.00
CA GLN A 174 -5.07 0.81 15.13
C GLN A 174 -4.85 1.57 13.82
N ILE A 175 -5.91 2.06 13.17
CA ILE A 175 -5.81 2.87 11.95
C ILE A 175 -5.05 4.16 12.23
N ARG A 176 -5.38 4.85 13.33
CA ARG A 176 -4.75 6.12 13.72
C ARG A 176 -3.25 5.98 14.01
N ASN A 177 -2.84 4.87 14.59
CA ASN A 177 -1.46 4.61 14.99
C ASN A 177 -0.57 4.06 13.85
N GLN A 178 -1.11 3.86 12.65
CA GLN A 178 -0.29 3.55 11.49
C GLN A 178 0.54 4.77 11.08
N SER A 179 1.86 4.69 11.28
CA SER A 179 2.80 5.78 10.97
C SER A 179 2.70 6.23 9.50
N PRO A 180 2.66 7.55 9.22
CA PRO A 180 2.82 8.05 7.87
C PRO A 180 4.22 7.72 7.35
N MET A 181 4.29 7.19 6.13
CA MET A 181 5.55 6.85 5.46
C MET A 181 6.53 8.05 5.45
N PRO A 182 7.83 7.86 5.74
CA PRO A 182 8.81 8.93 5.64
C PRO A 182 8.85 9.54 4.23
N ARG A 183 8.81 10.87 4.10
CA ARG A 183 9.06 11.55 2.81
C ARG A 183 10.54 11.45 2.45
N ILE A 184 10.86 11.13 1.20
CA ILE A 184 12.23 11.24 0.70
C ILE A 184 12.42 12.64 0.11
N ASN A 185 13.37 13.39 0.67
CA ASN A 185 13.92 14.58 0.03
C ASN A 185 14.90 14.13 -1.07
N LEU A 186 14.40 13.82 -2.26
CA LEU A 186 15.22 13.42 -3.43
C LEU A 186 15.96 14.60 -4.09
N SER A 187 15.86 15.82 -3.55
CA SER A 187 16.41 17.04 -4.16
C SER A 187 17.93 17.20 -4.08
N ARG A 188 18.68 16.28 -3.45
CA ARG A 188 20.09 16.52 -3.10
C ARG A 188 21.14 16.18 -4.17
N ASN A 189 20.76 15.92 -5.42
CA ASN A 189 21.72 15.56 -6.48
C ASN A 189 21.66 16.42 -7.76
N ARG A 190 21.27 17.70 -7.65
CA ARG A 190 21.33 18.65 -8.77
C ARG A 190 22.54 19.61 -8.76
N SER A 191 23.52 19.44 -7.87
CA SER A 191 24.60 20.43 -7.68
C SER A 191 26.03 19.89 -7.84
N SER A 192 26.34 19.13 -8.90
CA SER A 192 27.74 18.80 -9.22
C SER A 192 28.10 18.70 -10.70
N GLN A 193 27.20 18.99 -11.65
CA GLN A 193 27.53 19.02 -13.10
C GLN A 193 27.62 20.43 -13.71
N ARG A 194 27.99 21.43 -12.93
CA ARG A 194 28.47 22.72 -13.47
C ARG A 194 29.83 23.05 -12.88
N ARG A 195 30.89 22.56 -13.52
CA ARG A 195 32.16 23.23 -13.75
C ARG A 195 33.05 22.37 -14.62
#